data_AF-A0A2H9RA76-F1
#
_entry.id   AF-A0A2H9RA76-F1
#
_cell.length_a   1.000
_cell.length_b   1.000
_cell.length_c   1.000
_cell.angle_alpha   90.00
_cell.angle_beta   90.00
_cell.angle_gamma   90.00
#
_symmetry.space_group_name_H-M   'P 1'
#
loop_
_entity.id
_entity.type
_entity.pdbx_description
1 polymer ?
#
loop_
_entity_poly.entity_id
_entity_poly.type
_entity_poly.pdbx_seq_one_letter_code
_entity_poly.pdbx_strand_id
1 'polypeptide(L)'
;MDAQSDRLGRVPSLGSLVKISIGLVIVAILSSAFVYAETATVSVDGVSYNVDYTGTGVTVSSMSADTDFISLVINVDVTGSPGTLEIELDRNFFDSIYQGEDDDFIVLVDGDEPEYSEINTTDQSRTLSIALPLGTEEVEIIGSQFGSSGITPKEVTAPEEEVTAPEEEVTAPEEEVTAPEETDTTDVDTPVVEKPKTECGVGTILKDGVCVLDERCGPGSILTDGECVAEPVVDSDVSVQGLGKQLVIGVIAAFIIAGVVGLVLALMSKASKSKN
;
A
#
# COMPACT_ATOMS: atom_id res chain seq x y z
N MET A 1 -46.94 -40.24 -35.48
CA MET A 1 -45.90 -39.46 -34.79
C MET A 1 -44.81 -40.43 -34.34
N ASP A 2 -43.60 -39.89 -34.19
CA ASP A 2 -42.40 -40.49 -33.59
C ASP A 2 -41.63 -41.49 -34.48
N ALA A 3 -40.31 -41.45 -34.59
CA ALA A 3 -39.28 -40.49 -34.17
C ALA A 3 -37.99 -40.91 -34.92
N GLN A 4 -37.24 -39.96 -35.49
CA GLN A 4 -35.82 -40.18 -35.77
C GLN A 4 -34.99 -39.25 -34.90
N SER A 5 -34.43 -39.85 -33.85
CA SER A 5 -33.46 -39.27 -32.94
C SER A 5 -32.07 -39.41 -33.55
N ASP A 6 -31.65 -38.43 -34.35
CA ASP A 6 -30.26 -38.27 -34.77
C ASP A 6 -29.65 -37.06 -34.07
N ARG A 7 -29.22 -37.25 -32.81
CA ARG A 7 -28.25 -36.37 -32.14
C ARG A 7 -27.34 -37.18 -31.21
N LEU A 8 -26.56 -38.09 -31.79
CA LEU A 8 -25.38 -38.62 -31.11
C LEU A 8 -24.27 -37.56 -31.19
N GLY A 9 -24.07 -36.86 -30.09
CA GLY A 9 -22.97 -35.92 -29.91
C GLY A 9 -21.63 -36.58 -30.22
N ARG A 10 -20.83 -35.90 -31.05
CA ARG A 10 -19.48 -36.31 -31.45
C ARG A 10 -18.61 -36.46 -30.19
N VAL A 11 -18.31 -37.71 -29.83
CA VAL A 11 -17.44 -38.04 -28.70
C VAL A 11 -15.99 -37.68 -29.09
N PRO A 12 -15.26 -36.90 -28.28
CA PRO A 12 -13.88 -36.53 -28.58
C PRO A 12 -12.97 -37.77 -28.60
N SER A 13 -12.00 -37.78 -29.51
CA SER A 13 -11.03 -38.88 -29.63
C SER A 13 -10.09 -38.92 -28.42
N LEU A 14 -9.51 -40.08 -28.10
CA LEU A 14 -8.57 -40.22 -26.98
C LEU A 14 -7.40 -39.22 -27.05
N GLY A 15 -6.91 -38.90 -28.25
CA GLY A 15 -5.88 -37.88 -28.43
C GLY A 15 -6.34 -36.46 -28.10
N SER A 16 -7.64 -36.17 -28.23
CA SER A 16 -8.23 -34.89 -27.84
C SER A 16 -8.43 -34.80 -26.32
N LEU A 17 -8.79 -35.90 -25.67
CA LEU A 17 -8.95 -35.97 -24.22
C LEU A 17 -7.61 -35.78 -23.48
N VAL A 18 -6.51 -36.35 -24.00
CA VAL A 18 -5.17 -36.17 -23.43
C VAL A 18 -4.69 -34.72 -23.53
N LYS A 19 -4.99 -34.01 -24.62
CA LYS A 19 -4.65 -32.58 -24.77
C LYS A 19 -5.44 -31.70 -23.81
N ILE A 20 -6.72 -32.00 -23.62
CA ILE A 20 -7.58 -31.29 -22.66
C ILE A 20 -7.10 -31.55 -21.22
N SER A 21 -6.71 -32.79 -20.88
CA SER A 21 -6.23 -33.12 -19.53
C SER A 21 -4.88 -32.47 -19.22
N ILE A 22 -3.95 -32.44 -20.18
CA ILE A 22 -2.66 -31.75 -20.02
C ILE A 22 -2.87 -30.25 -19.90
N GLY A 23 -3.75 -29.66 -20.72
CA GLY A 23 -4.11 -28.24 -20.63
C GLY A 23 -4.71 -27.87 -19.27
N LEU A 24 -5.59 -28.70 -18.71
CA LEU A 24 -6.19 -28.47 -17.39
C LEU A 24 -5.20 -28.60 -16.23
N VAL A 25 -4.23 -29.52 -16.32
CA VAL A 25 -3.15 -29.65 -15.32
C VAL A 25 -2.22 -28.44 -15.37
N ILE A 26 -1.87 -27.95 -16.58
CA ILE A 26 -1.07 -26.73 -16.74
C ILE A 26 -1.82 -25.50 -16.19
N VAL A 27 -3.11 -25.35 -16.52
CA VAL A 27 -3.94 -24.26 -15.99
C VAL A 27 -4.07 -24.34 -14.46
N ALA A 28 -4.24 -25.54 -13.89
CA ALA A 28 -4.33 -25.72 -12.45
C ALA A 28 -3.00 -25.40 -11.72
N ILE A 29 -1.84 -25.76 -12.31
CA ILE A 29 -0.52 -25.39 -11.76
C ILE A 29 -0.29 -23.87 -11.83
N LEU A 30 -0.79 -23.20 -12.87
CA LEU A 30 -0.70 -21.74 -13.01
C LEU A 30 -1.64 -20.96 -12.08
N SER A 31 -2.59 -21.62 -11.40
CA SER A 31 -3.66 -20.97 -10.64
C SER A 31 -3.43 -20.94 -9.12
N SER A 32 -2.34 -21.53 -8.59
CA SER A 32 -2.20 -21.78 -7.14
C SER A 32 -1.23 -20.87 -6.39
N ALA A 33 -0.74 -19.79 -6.99
CA ALA A 33 -0.03 -18.74 -6.25
C ALA A 33 -0.98 -17.56 -6.00
N PHE A 34 -1.99 -17.78 -5.16
CA PHE A 34 -2.61 -16.64 -4.49
C PHE A 34 -1.58 -16.18 -3.44
N VAL A 35 -0.72 -15.24 -3.81
CA VAL A 35 0.12 -14.52 -2.85
C VAL A 35 -0.86 -13.66 -2.04
N TYR A 36 -1.06 -14.04 -0.79
CA TYR A 36 -1.79 -13.19 0.16
C TYR A 36 -0.79 -12.16 0.64
N ALA A 37 -0.67 -11.05 -0.09
CA ALA A 37 0.03 -9.88 0.39
C ALA A 37 -0.78 -9.25 1.53
N GLU A 38 -0.09 -8.84 2.58
CA GLU A 38 -0.60 -7.91 3.58
C GLU A 38 -0.36 -6.48 3.11
N THR A 39 -1.18 -5.54 3.56
CA THR A 39 -1.06 -4.13 3.22
C THR A 39 -0.79 -3.32 4.48
N ALA A 40 0.27 -2.53 4.47
CA ALA A 40 0.52 -1.47 5.45
C ALA A 40 0.13 -0.11 4.86
N THR A 41 -0.29 0.83 5.72
CA THR A 41 -0.56 2.21 5.29
C THR A 41 0.55 3.11 5.80
N VAL A 42 1.16 3.86 4.90
CA VAL A 42 2.25 4.82 5.17
C VAL A 42 1.75 6.21 4.87
N SER A 43 2.06 7.20 5.73
CA SER A 43 1.69 8.59 5.49
C SER A 43 2.90 9.46 5.20
N VAL A 44 2.80 10.26 4.14
CA VAL A 44 3.76 11.30 3.75
C VAL A 44 2.98 12.58 3.53
N ASP A 45 3.34 13.66 4.22
CA ASP A 45 2.69 14.98 4.10
C ASP A 45 1.15 14.95 4.22
N GLY A 46 0.62 14.08 5.07
CA GLY A 46 -0.83 13.91 5.29
C GLY A 46 -1.56 13.13 4.20
N VAL A 47 -0.84 12.60 3.20
CA VAL A 47 -1.36 11.67 2.19
C VAL A 47 -1.01 10.25 2.60
N SER A 48 -1.94 9.33 2.41
CA SER A 48 -1.78 7.91 2.77
C SER A 48 -1.56 7.07 1.52
N TYR A 49 -0.56 6.19 1.60
CA TYR A 49 -0.19 5.24 0.57
C TYR A 49 -0.29 3.82 1.14
N ASN A 50 -0.79 2.90 0.33
CA ASN A 50 -0.83 1.49 0.69
C ASN A 50 0.41 0.82 0.12
N VAL A 51 1.07 0.02 0.96
CA VAL A 51 2.27 -0.73 0.59
C VAL A 51 1.97 -2.19 0.83
N ASP A 52 2.00 -2.97 -0.26
CA ASP A 52 1.73 -4.39 -0.23
C ASP A 52 3.03 -5.16 0.04
N TYR A 53 2.97 -6.18 0.89
CA TYR A 53 4.13 -6.96 1.29
C TYR A 53 3.76 -8.40 1.67
N THR A 54 4.74 -9.29 1.68
CA THR A 54 4.61 -10.68 2.13
C THR A 54 5.77 -11.01 3.07
N GLY A 55 5.45 -11.37 4.32
CA GLY A 55 6.42 -11.84 5.31
C GLY A 55 6.40 -13.36 5.45
N THR A 56 7.50 -14.03 5.09
CA THR A 56 7.70 -15.45 5.42
C THR A 56 8.60 -15.57 6.64
N GLY A 57 8.03 -15.97 7.79
CA GLY A 57 8.78 -15.99 9.06
C GLY A 57 9.07 -14.60 9.64
N VAL A 58 8.40 -13.58 9.10
CA VAL A 58 8.52 -12.16 9.45
C VAL A 58 7.12 -11.65 9.79
N THR A 59 6.99 -10.93 10.89
CA THR A 59 5.80 -10.13 11.20
C THR A 59 6.19 -8.66 11.08
N VAL A 60 5.46 -7.86 10.29
CA VAL A 60 5.68 -6.41 10.24
C VAL A 60 4.77 -5.76 11.29
N SER A 61 5.35 -4.98 12.18
CA SER A 61 4.64 -4.29 13.26
C SER A 61 4.18 -2.90 12.82
N SER A 62 5.01 -2.17 12.07
CA SER A 62 4.67 -0.85 11.56
C SER A 62 5.54 -0.51 10.35
N MET A 63 5.07 0.46 9.56
CA MET A 63 5.80 1.02 8.43
C MET A 63 5.58 2.54 8.40
N SER A 64 6.65 3.32 8.32
CA SER A 64 6.60 4.78 8.34
C SER A 64 7.64 5.37 7.40
N ALA A 65 7.32 6.52 6.82
CA ALA A 65 8.25 7.28 6.01
C ALA A 65 9.07 8.22 6.91
N ASP A 66 10.37 8.26 6.70
CA ASP A 66 11.27 9.31 7.14
C ASP A 66 11.51 10.26 5.95
N THR A 67 10.86 11.42 6.00
CA THR A 67 10.94 12.43 4.94
C THR A 67 12.25 13.23 4.96
N ASP A 68 12.98 13.22 6.07
CA ASP A 68 14.25 13.93 6.18
C ASP A 68 15.37 13.14 5.50
N PHE A 69 15.27 11.80 5.50
CA PHE A 69 16.22 10.88 4.86
C PHE A 69 15.71 10.21 3.58
N ILE A 70 14.44 10.43 3.22
CA ILE A 70 13.78 9.78 2.09
C ILE A 70 13.90 8.25 2.20
N SER A 71 13.48 7.73 3.34
CA SER A 71 13.54 6.30 3.64
C SER A 71 12.24 5.77 4.23
N LEU A 72 12.01 4.48 4.02
CA LEU A 72 10.92 3.73 4.61
C LEU A 72 11.46 2.91 5.77
N VAL A 73 11.02 3.22 6.99
CA VAL A 73 11.38 2.50 8.22
C VAL A 73 10.30 1.47 8.53
N ILE A 74 10.70 0.22 8.64
CA ILE A 74 9.83 -0.94 8.80
C ILE A 74 10.24 -1.67 10.08
N ASN A 75 9.38 -1.62 11.10
CA ASN A 75 9.60 -2.39 12.31
C ASN A 75 9.09 -3.81 12.12
N VAL A 76 9.91 -4.80 12.41
CA VAL A 76 9.62 -6.22 12.18
C VAL A 76 9.91 -7.07 13.42
N ASP A 77 9.31 -8.25 13.47
CA ASP A 77 9.67 -9.33 14.38
C ASP A 77 9.94 -10.59 13.56
N VAL A 78 11.20 -11.02 13.57
CA VAL A 78 11.66 -12.18 12.81
C VAL A 78 11.85 -13.36 13.75
N THR A 79 10.85 -14.25 13.77
CA THR A 79 10.80 -15.43 14.66
C THR A 79 11.30 -16.72 13.98
N GLY A 80 11.51 -16.71 12.66
CA GLY A 80 12.08 -17.82 11.89
C GLY A 80 13.34 -17.39 11.12
N SER A 81 14.23 -18.33 10.75
CA SER A 81 15.45 -18.00 10.01
C SER A 81 15.77 -18.97 8.86
N PRO A 82 16.11 -18.46 7.65
CA PRO A 82 16.01 -17.05 7.30
C PRO A 82 14.54 -16.62 7.16
N GLY A 83 14.20 -15.45 7.70
CA GLY A 83 12.96 -14.76 7.37
C GLY A 83 13.08 -14.11 6.00
N THR A 84 11.97 -13.83 5.33
CA THR A 84 11.97 -13.08 4.07
C THR A 84 10.85 -12.07 4.07
N LEU A 85 11.19 -10.82 3.74
CA LEU A 85 10.25 -9.74 3.46
C LEU A 85 10.27 -9.48 1.95
N GLU A 86 9.14 -9.72 1.29
CA GLU A 86 8.90 -9.25 -0.07
C GLU A 86 8.01 -8.02 0.00
N ILE A 87 8.43 -6.89 -0.57
CA ILE A 87 7.71 -5.62 -0.48
C ILE A 87 7.57 -5.01 -1.87
N GLU A 88 6.35 -4.62 -2.25
CA GLU A 88 6.06 -3.96 -3.52
C GLU A 88 5.90 -2.46 -3.30
N LEU A 89 6.76 -1.69 -3.95
CA LEU A 89 6.82 -0.24 -3.89
C LEU A 89 6.22 0.34 -5.16
N ASP A 90 5.12 1.10 -5.04
CA ASP A 90 4.60 1.91 -6.14
C ASP A 90 5.58 3.06 -6.42
N ARG A 91 6.04 3.18 -7.67
CA ARG A 91 7.04 4.18 -8.07
C ARG A 91 6.53 5.62 -7.96
N ASN A 92 5.21 5.82 -7.97
CA ASN A 92 4.58 7.11 -7.69
C ASN A 92 4.51 7.42 -6.20
N PHE A 93 4.74 6.44 -5.32
CA PHE A 93 4.80 6.62 -3.86
C PHE A 93 6.24 6.74 -3.35
N PHE A 94 7.12 5.81 -3.74
CA PHE A 94 8.47 5.76 -3.22
C PHE A 94 9.39 5.10 -4.24
N ASP A 95 10.48 5.79 -4.60
CA ASP A 95 11.36 5.33 -5.66
C ASP A 95 12.82 5.76 -5.46
N SER A 96 13.71 5.06 -6.15
CA SER A 96 15.13 5.40 -6.27
C SER A 96 15.47 5.65 -7.75
N ILE A 97 15.73 6.92 -8.07
CA ILE A 97 16.00 7.42 -9.42
C ILE A 97 17.22 8.35 -9.35
N TYR A 98 18.17 8.14 -10.26
CA TYR A 98 19.32 9.02 -10.43
C TYR A 98 19.46 9.46 -11.89
N GLN A 99 19.46 10.78 -12.12
CA GLN A 99 19.52 11.38 -13.46
C GLN A 99 18.43 10.88 -14.44
N GLY A 100 17.25 10.53 -13.91
CA GLY A 100 16.10 10.09 -14.71
C GLY A 100 16.09 8.61 -15.07
N GLU A 101 17.06 7.85 -14.60
CA GLU A 101 17.12 6.39 -14.74
C GLU A 101 16.95 5.74 -13.37
N ASP A 102 16.50 4.47 -13.37
CA ASP A 102 16.39 3.66 -12.16
C ASP A 102 17.76 3.57 -11.47
N ASP A 103 17.79 3.93 -10.20
CA ASP A 103 18.93 3.69 -9.32
C ASP A 103 18.56 2.60 -8.31
N ASP A 104 19.56 1.97 -7.71
CA ASP A 104 19.32 0.94 -6.71
C ASP A 104 18.76 1.57 -5.43
N PHE A 105 17.91 0.84 -4.70
CA PHE A 105 17.60 1.21 -3.32
C PHE A 105 18.80 0.89 -2.43
N ILE A 106 18.96 1.62 -1.33
CA ILE A 106 19.87 1.21 -0.26
C ILE A 106 19.01 0.56 0.82
N VAL A 107 19.32 -0.68 1.18
CA VAL A 107 18.57 -1.41 2.21
C VAL A 107 19.48 -1.61 3.42
N LEU A 108 18.97 -1.33 4.60
CA LEU A 108 19.63 -1.59 5.87
C LEU A 108 18.74 -2.51 6.72
N VAL A 109 19.35 -3.48 7.38
CA VAL A 109 18.73 -4.41 8.33
C VAL A 109 19.46 -4.28 9.64
N ASP A 110 18.79 -3.74 10.66
CA ASP A 110 19.39 -3.34 11.93
C ASP A 110 20.66 -2.46 11.78
N GLY A 111 20.69 -1.64 10.72
CA GLY A 111 21.80 -0.74 10.37
C GLY A 111 22.91 -1.35 9.50
N ASP A 112 22.86 -2.65 9.19
CA ASP A 112 23.82 -3.33 8.31
C ASP A 112 23.22 -3.56 6.91
N GLU A 113 24.04 -3.52 5.85
CA GLU A 113 23.58 -3.77 4.48
C GLU A 113 23.41 -5.29 4.22
N PRO A 114 22.19 -5.79 3.97
CA PRO A 114 21.93 -7.20 3.72
C PRO A 114 22.15 -7.57 2.24
N GLU A 115 22.07 -8.85 1.93
CA GLU A 115 21.80 -9.29 0.56
C GLU A 115 20.29 -9.14 0.28
N TYR A 116 19.94 -8.41 -0.78
CA TYR A 116 18.57 -8.28 -1.27
C TYR A 116 18.53 -8.35 -2.79
N SER A 117 17.33 -8.53 -3.36
CA SER A 117 17.15 -8.52 -4.82
C SER A 117 15.85 -7.84 -5.23
N GLU A 118 15.85 -7.20 -6.40
CA GLU A 118 14.63 -6.80 -7.08
C GLU A 118 14.10 -7.98 -7.89
N ILE A 119 12.94 -8.50 -7.50
CA ILE A 119 12.37 -9.71 -8.10
C ILE A 119 11.33 -9.41 -9.19
N ASN A 120 10.83 -8.17 -9.23
CA ASN A 120 9.94 -7.67 -10.26
C ASN A 120 10.04 -6.15 -10.37
N THR A 121 10.32 -5.65 -11.57
CA THR A 121 10.44 -4.21 -11.83
C THR A 121 9.64 -3.87 -13.08
N THR A 122 8.76 -2.87 -12.95
CA THR A 122 7.90 -2.35 -14.01
C THR A 122 7.93 -0.83 -14.00
N ASP A 123 7.28 -0.20 -14.99
CA ASP A 123 7.10 1.24 -15.02
C ASP A 123 6.20 1.77 -13.88
N GLN A 124 5.56 0.90 -13.10
CA GLN A 124 4.61 1.28 -12.04
C GLN A 124 5.03 0.86 -10.64
N SER A 125 5.77 -0.24 -10.51
CA SER A 125 6.21 -0.75 -9.21
C SER A 125 7.56 -1.46 -9.28
N ARG A 126 8.23 -1.52 -8.12
CA ARG A 126 9.44 -2.31 -7.86
C ARG A 126 9.18 -3.22 -6.67
N THR A 127 9.51 -4.50 -6.79
CA THR A 127 9.35 -5.48 -5.71
C THR A 127 10.71 -5.93 -5.21
N LEU A 128 11.00 -5.64 -3.94
CA LEU A 128 12.22 -6.08 -3.27
C LEU A 128 11.96 -7.38 -2.52
N SER A 129 12.94 -8.28 -2.50
CA SER A 129 12.99 -9.49 -1.67
C SER A 129 14.23 -9.41 -0.79
N ILE A 130 14.01 -9.33 0.53
CA ILE A 130 15.03 -9.05 1.53
C ILE A 130 15.08 -10.22 2.52
N ALA A 131 16.27 -10.82 2.67
CA ALA A 131 16.47 -11.89 3.64
C ALA A 131 16.77 -11.30 5.02
N LEU A 132 16.00 -11.71 6.04
CA LEU A 132 16.11 -11.18 7.40
C LEU A 132 16.65 -12.27 8.36
N PRO A 133 17.75 -11.99 9.09
CA PRO A 133 18.23 -12.84 10.18
C PRO A 133 17.21 -13.01 11.32
N LEU A 134 17.38 -14.06 12.12
CA LEU A 134 16.59 -14.24 13.34
C LEU A 134 16.81 -13.06 14.29
N GLY A 135 15.71 -12.49 14.81
CA GLY A 135 15.78 -11.41 15.79
C GLY A 135 16.04 -10.03 15.19
N THR A 136 15.95 -9.88 13.86
CA THR A 136 15.89 -8.55 13.25
C THR A 136 14.67 -7.79 13.73
N GLU A 137 14.87 -6.51 14.02
CA GLU A 137 13.87 -5.60 14.58
C GLU A 137 13.52 -4.47 13.62
N GLU A 138 14.45 -4.06 12.76
CA GLU A 138 14.26 -2.94 11.83
C GLU A 138 14.80 -3.24 10.42
N VAL A 139 14.02 -2.82 9.42
CA VAL A 139 14.46 -2.72 8.03
C VAL A 139 14.25 -1.28 7.57
N GLU A 140 15.28 -0.66 7.04
CA GLU A 140 15.21 0.66 6.41
C GLU A 140 15.48 0.53 4.91
N ILE A 141 14.61 1.11 4.09
CA ILE A 141 14.77 1.16 2.64
C ILE A 141 14.91 2.62 2.24
N ILE A 142 16.07 3.03 1.74
CA ILE A 142 16.39 4.40 1.37
C ILE A 142 16.28 4.53 -0.14
N GLY A 143 15.57 5.57 -0.59
CA GLY A 143 15.37 5.91 -1.99
C GLY A 143 15.83 7.33 -2.28
N SER A 144 15.29 7.93 -3.33
CA SER A 144 15.61 9.30 -3.76
C SER A 144 14.41 10.24 -3.74
N GLN A 145 13.19 9.70 -3.70
CA GLN A 145 11.97 10.50 -3.68
C GLN A 145 10.79 9.76 -3.05
N PHE A 146 9.97 10.52 -2.31
CA PHE A 146 8.57 10.18 -2.12
C PHE A 146 7.72 10.81 -3.21
N GLY A 147 6.58 10.20 -3.47
CA GLY A 147 5.55 10.67 -4.36
C GLY A 147 5.05 12.03 -3.96
N SER A 148 5.48 13.08 -4.68
CA SER A 148 4.85 14.38 -4.54
C SER A 148 3.41 14.26 -5.05
N SER A 149 2.44 14.49 -4.18
CA SER A 149 1.03 14.50 -4.54
C SER A 149 0.74 15.56 -5.62
N GLY A 150 0.79 15.12 -6.88
CA GLY A 150 0.14 15.73 -8.03
C GLY A 150 -1.16 15.01 -8.39
N ILE A 151 -1.73 14.23 -7.47
CA ILE A 151 -3.00 13.54 -7.69
C ILE A 151 -4.13 14.56 -7.52
N THR A 152 -4.35 15.40 -8.53
CA THR A 152 -5.72 15.89 -8.79
C THR A 152 -6.60 14.65 -8.97
N PRO A 153 -7.66 14.45 -8.15
CA PRO A 153 -8.61 13.39 -8.38
C PRO A 153 -9.13 13.50 -9.79
N LYS A 154 -9.01 12.41 -10.55
CA LYS A 154 -9.47 12.24 -11.93
C LYS A 154 -10.88 12.83 -12.08
N GLU A 155 -10.95 14.06 -12.58
CA GLU A 155 -12.20 14.74 -12.88
C GLU A 155 -12.88 13.97 -14.01
N VAL A 156 -14.12 13.55 -13.76
CA VAL A 156 -15.00 12.97 -14.78
C VAL A 156 -15.33 14.09 -15.76
N THR A 157 -14.56 14.19 -16.84
CA THR A 157 -14.86 15.11 -17.94
C THR A 157 -16.12 14.65 -18.66
N ALA A 158 -17.26 15.24 -18.29
CA ALA A 158 -18.38 15.43 -19.20
C ALA A 158 -18.10 16.71 -20.03
N PRO A 159 -18.44 16.74 -21.33
CA PRO A 159 -17.99 17.80 -22.23
C PRO A 159 -18.93 19.00 -22.17
N GLU A 160 -18.43 20.17 -21.76
CA GLU A 160 -19.17 21.43 -21.93
C GLU A 160 -18.28 22.49 -22.62
N GLU A 161 -18.69 22.73 -23.85
CA GLU A 161 -18.64 23.88 -24.76
C GLU A 161 -17.66 25.05 -24.55
N GLU A 162 -17.07 25.42 -25.69
CA GLU A 162 -16.43 26.69 -26.02
C GLU A 162 -17.15 27.92 -25.44
N VAL A 163 -16.40 28.76 -24.73
CA VAL A 163 -16.61 30.21 -24.81
C VAL A 163 -15.28 30.90 -25.05
N THR A 164 -15.17 31.40 -26.27
CA THR A 164 -14.16 32.31 -26.78
C THR A 164 -14.37 33.71 -26.20
N ALA A 165 -13.31 34.36 -25.72
CA ALA A 165 -13.18 35.82 -25.73
C ALA A 165 -11.71 36.23 -25.53
N PRO A 166 -11.27 37.35 -26.11
CA PRO A 166 -9.95 37.48 -26.72
C PRO A 166 -8.92 38.18 -25.83
N GLU A 167 -7.66 37.93 -26.16
CA GLU A 167 -6.46 38.58 -25.66
C GLU A 167 -6.48 40.09 -25.99
N GLU A 168 -6.40 40.96 -24.98
CA GLU A 168 -5.99 42.36 -25.14
C GLU A 168 -4.59 42.57 -24.53
N GLU A 169 -3.62 42.59 -25.44
CA GLU A 169 -2.51 43.54 -25.59
C GLU A 169 -2.04 44.30 -24.32
N VAL A 170 -0.92 43.86 -23.74
CA VAL A 170 -0.09 44.67 -22.85
C VAL A 170 1.23 44.95 -23.57
N THR A 171 1.42 46.19 -24.03
CA THR A 171 2.77 46.71 -24.31
C THR A 171 2.94 48.10 -23.69
N ALA A 172 4.11 48.26 -23.09
CA ALA A 172 4.55 49.32 -22.21
C ALA A 172 4.60 50.72 -22.87
N PRO A 173 4.84 51.76 -22.06
CA PRO A 173 6.18 52.36 -22.17
C PRO A 173 6.86 52.66 -20.82
N GLU A 174 8.19 52.74 -20.94
CA GLU A 174 9.23 53.01 -19.93
C GLU A 174 9.29 54.48 -19.45
N GLU A 175 10.22 54.71 -18.51
CA GLU A 175 10.78 55.97 -17.96
C GLU A 175 10.09 56.54 -16.69
N GLU A 176 10.78 57.04 -15.65
CA GLU A 176 12.19 57.15 -15.26
C GLU A 176 12.22 57.62 -13.78
N VAL A 177 13.17 57.08 -13.00
CA VAL A 177 13.88 57.61 -11.80
C VAL A 177 13.19 58.65 -10.88
N THR A 178 13.06 58.32 -9.58
CA THR A 178 13.74 59.01 -8.46
C THR A 178 13.28 58.45 -7.10
N ALA A 179 14.24 58.04 -6.27
CA ALA A 179 14.11 57.91 -4.81
C ALA A 179 14.61 59.22 -4.14
N PRO A 180 14.61 59.39 -2.81
CA PRO A 180 14.00 58.63 -1.71
C PRO A 180 13.25 59.54 -0.69
N GLU A 181 12.40 58.98 0.18
CA GLU A 181 12.30 59.48 1.57
C GLU A 181 11.59 58.47 2.50
N GLU A 182 12.12 58.34 3.71
CA GLU A 182 11.57 57.55 4.81
C GLU A 182 10.26 58.13 5.34
N THR A 183 9.39 57.30 5.92
CA THR A 183 8.70 57.64 7.18
C THR A 183 8.00 56.43 7.81
N ASP A 184 8.39 56.26 9.06
CA ASP A 184 7.84 55.56 10.22
C ASP A 184 6.30 55.46 10.38
N THR A 185 5.91 54.48 11.19
CA THR A 185 4.72 54.36 12.07
C THR A 185 3.56 53.40 11.76
N THR A 186 3.32 52.56 12.79
CA THR A 186 2.05 52.11 13.40
C THR A 186 1.27 50.91 12.86
N ASP A 187 1.45 49.78 13.56
CA ASP A 187 0.46 49.17 14.49
C ASP A 187 -1.03 49.29 14.14
N VAL A 188 -1.65 48.16 13.76
CA VAL A 188 -3.10 47.94 13.90
C VAL A 188 -3.35 46.50 14.36
N ASP A 189 -3.56 46.41 15.67
CA ASP A 189 -4.22 45.33 16.38
C ASP A 189 -5.74 45.33 16.05
N THR A 190 -6.34 44.17 15.76
CA THR A 190 -7.78 43.97 15.99
C THR A 190 -8.07 42.48 16.25
N PRO A 191 -8.71 42.12 17.39
CA PRO A 191 -8.95 40.75 17.79
C PRO A 191 -10.32 40.25 17.30
N VAL A 192 -10.40 38.97 16.92
CA VAL A 192 -11.66 38.21 16.89
C VAL A 192 -11.50 36.98 17.78
N VAL A 193 -12.29 36.98 18.84
CA VAL A 193 -12.40 35.93 19.85
C VAL A 193 -13.21 34.77 19.28
N GLU A 194 -12.55 33.63 19.07
CA GLU A 194 -13.18 32.31 19.20
C GLU A 194 -12.43 31.48 20.23
N LYS A 195 -13.21 30.77 21.05
CA LYS A 195 -12.87 30.09 22.31
C LYS A 195 -11.55 29.29 22.24
N PRO A 196 -10.60 29.45 23.18
CA PRO A 196 -9.38 28.68 23.15
C PRO A 196 -9.66 27.26 23.63
N LYS A 197 -9.40 26.28 22.75
CA LYS A 197 -9.07 24.92 23.18
C LYS A 197 -7.69 25.01 23.83
N THR A 198 -7.65 25.24 25.14
CA THR A 198 -6.39 25.42 25.91
C THR A 198 -5.65 24.12 26.21
N GLU A 199 -6.07 23.00 25.61
CA GLU A 199 -5.44 21.71 25.82
C GLU A 199 -4.62 21.38 24.59
N CYS A 200 -3.31 21.61 24.72
CA CYS A 200 -2.32 21.11 23.79
C CYS A 200 -2.35 19.58 23.81
N GLY A 201 -2.09 18.96 22.65
CA GLY A 201 -2.03 17.50 22.54
C GLY A 201 -0.94 16.91 23.42
N VAL A 202 -1.04 15.60 23.67
CA VAL A 202 -0.06 14.84 24.45
C VAL A 202 1.38 15.14 23.98
N GLY A 203 2.29 15.37 24.93
CA GLY A 203 3.69 15.73 24.66
C GLY A 203 3.97 17.22 24.38
N THR A 204 2.96 18.10 24.38
CA THR A 204 3.14 19.54 24.12
C THR A 204 2.56 20.43 25.23
N ILE A 205 3.23 21.56 25.51
CA ILE A 205 2.82 22.56 26.51
C ILE A 205 2.43 23.87 25.83
N LEU A 206 1.39 24.54 26.35
CA LEU A 206 0.96 25.84 25.85
C LEU A 206 1.93 26.92 26.34
N LYS A 207 2.75 27.45 25.42
CA LYS A 207 3.58 28.65 25.63
C LYS A 207 3.15 29.73 24.64
N ASP A 208 2.79 30.90 25.15
CA ASP A 208 2.39 32.06 24.33
C ASP A 208 1.25 31.78 23.34
N GLY A 209 0.34 30.88 23.70
CA GLY A 209 -0.79 30.48 22.84
C GLY A 209 -0.45 29.44 21.77
N VAL A 210 0.80 28.94 21.75
CA VAL A 210 1.29 27.92 20.82
C VAL A 210 1.68 26.66 21.58
N CYS A 211 1.33 25.50 21.05
CA CYS A 211 1.76 24.22 21.62
C CYS A 211 3.21 23.95 21.21
N VAL A 212 4.10 23.90 22.19
CA VAL A 212 5.54 23.66 22.01
C VAL A 212 5.90 22.35 22.68
N LEU A 213 6.82 21.58 22.11
CA LEU A 213 7.31 20.33 22.68
C LEU A 213 7.91 20.56 24.09
N ASP A 214 7.52 19.74 25.08
CA ASP A 214 8.10 19.84 26.42
C ASP A 214 9.44 19.09 26.45
N GLU A 215 10.54 19.81 26.20
CA GLU A 215 11.91 19.25 26.18
C GLU A 215 12.37 18.60 27.50
N ARG A 216 11.56 18.66 28.57
CA ARG A 216 11.88 18.03 29.86
C ARG A 216 11.55 16.55 29.91
N CYS A 217 10.67 16.07 29.03
CA CYS A 217 10.35 14.67 28.89
C CYS A 217 10.75 14.20 27.48
N GLY A 218 11.44 13.06 27.39
CA GLY A 218 11.84 12.49 26.10
C GLY A 218 10.63 12.05 25.27
N PRO A 219 10.83 11.75 23.96
CA PRO A 219 9.76 11.26 23.09
C PRO A 219 9.05 10.04 23.73
N GLY A 220 7.72 10.06 23.72
CA GLY A 220 6.86 8.99 24.28
C GLY A 220 6.51 9.10 25.77
N SER A 221 6.75 10.25 26.43
CA SER A 221 6.41 10.45 27.84
C SER A 221 5.69 11.77 28.11
N ILE A 222 4.72 11.77 29.03
CA ILE A 222 3.93 12.93 29.42
C ILE A 222 4.29 13.41 30.83
N LEU A 223 4.46 14.72 31.02
CA LEU A 223 4.75 15.30 32.32
C LEU A 223 3.46 15.43 33.15
N THR A 224 3.29 14.56 34.15
CA THR A 224 2.16 14.60 35.09
C THR A 224 2.70 14.79 36.51
N ASP A 225 2.23 15.82 37.22
CA ASP A 225 2.65 16.16 38.60
C ASP A 225 4.18 16.32 38.80
N GLY A 226 4.90 16.69 37.74
CA GLY A 226 6.36 16.87 37.77
C GLY A 226 7.17 15.59 37.51
N GLU A 227 6.52 14.49 37.13
CA GLU A 227 7.14 13.21 36.79
C GLU A 227 6.76 12.81 35.34
N CYS A 228 7.72 12.28 34.56
CA CYS A 228 7.45 11.81 33.20
C CYS A 228 6.85 10.40 33.27
N VAL A 229 5.61 10.24 32.79
CA VAL A 229 4.88 8.96 32.77
C VAL A 229 4.72 8.49 31.33
N ALA A 230 4.95 7.20 31.06
CA ALA A 230 4.71 6.60 29.75
C ALA A 230 3.21 6.58 29.42
N GLU A 231 2.87 6.76 28.14
CA GLU A 231 1.47 6.80 27.69
C GLU A 231 0.72 5.48 28.05
N PRO A 232 -0.47 5.56 28.69
CA PRO A 232 -1.36 4.42 28.71
C PRO A 232 -1.97 4.25 27.32
N VAL A 233 -1.65 3.13 26.67
CA VAL A 233 -2.23 2.73 25.39
C VAL A 233 -3.75 2.68 25.55
N VAL A 234 -4.45 3.69 25.03
CA VAL A 234 -5.90 3.61 24.89
C VAL A 234 -6.17 2.64 23.75
N ASP A 235 -6.48 1.40 24.12
CA ASP A 235 -6.98 0.35 23.22
C ASP A 235 -8.11 0.94 22.37
N SER A 236 -7.76 1.41 21.18
CA SER A 236 -8.73 1.71 20.13
C SER A 236 -9.00 0.37 19.46
N ASP A 237 -10.20 -0.14 19.69
CA ASP A 237 -10.72 -1.39 19.14
C ASP A 237 -10.31 -1.57 17.67
N VAL A 238 -9.31 -2.42 17.44
CA VAL A 238 -9.00 -2.94 16.10
C VAL A 238 -10.18 -3.81 15.69
N SER A 239 -11.01 -3.27 14.80
CA SER A 239 -12.04 -4.04 14.12
C SER A 239 -11.37 -5.05 13.19
N VAL A 240 -11.04 -6.23 13.73
CA VAL A 240 -10.64 -7.41 12.95
C VAL A 240 -11.87 -7.93 12.19
N GLN A 241 -12.22 -7.25 11.10
CA GLN A 241 -13.06 -7.84 10.06
C GLN A 241 -12.17 -8.75 9.21
N GLY A 242 -12.28 -10.07 9.39
CA GLY A 242 -11.77 -10.95 8.32
C GLY A 242 -11.74 -12.44 8.56
N LEU A 243 -11.57 -12.92 9.79
CA LEU A 243 -11.14 -14.32 9.94
C LEU A 243 -12.28 -15.36 9.79
N GLY A 244 -13.53 -14.99 10.06
CA GLY A 244 -14.65 -15.96 10.14
C GLY A 244 -15.41 -16.24 8.84
N LYS A 245 -15.43 -15.31 7.88
CA LYS A 245 -16.26 -15.46 6.65
C LYS A 245 -15.54 -16.16 5.50
N GLN A 246 -14.22 -16.03 5.42
CA GLN A 246 -13.41 -16.56 4.32
C GLN A 246 -13.26 -18.10 4.40
N LEU A 247 -13.11 -18.64 5.61
CA LEU A 247 -12.98 -20.09 5.83
C LEU A 247 -14.24 -20.86 5.37
N VAL A 248 -15.43 -20.29 5.61
CA VAL A 248 -16.71 -20.92 5.26
C VAL A 248 -16.93 -20.97 3.75
N ILE A 249 -16.50 -19.93 3.02
CA ILE A 249 -16.64 -19.86 1.55
C ILE A 249 -15.70 -20.86 0.86
N GLY A 250 -14.46 -20.99 1.34
CA GLY A 250 -13.48 -21.95 0.81
C GLY A 250 -13.92 -23.40 0.95
N VAL A 251 -14.49 -23.76 2.12
CA VAL A 251 -15.00 -25.11 2.36
C VAL A 251 -16.19 -25.44 1.46
N ILE A 252 -17.13 -24.49 1.26
CA ILE A 252 -18.29 -24.70 0.39
C ILE A 252 -17.86 -24.92 -1.06
N ALA A 253 -16.92 -24.12 -1.58
CA ALA A 253 -16.43 -24.26 -2.95
C ALA A 253 -15.80 -25.63 -3.23
N ALA A 254 -15.00 -26.16 -2.29
CA ALA A 254 -14.35 -27.46 -2.40
C ALA A 254 -15.37 -28.62 -2.48
N PHE A 255 -16.46 -28.57 -1.71
CA PHE A 255 -17.51 -29.58 -1.74
C PHE A 255 -18.32 -29.58 -3.05
N ILE A 256 -18.54 -28.41 -3.66
CA ILE A 256 -19.24 -28.33 -4.95
C ILE A 256 -18.40 -28.96 -6.06
N ILE A 257 -17.09 -28.67 -6.11
CA ILE A 257 -16.18 -29.23 -7.13
C ILE A 257 -16.08 -30.75 -6.97
N ALA A 258 -15.89 -31.25 -5.75
CA ALA A 258 -15.84 -32.69 -5.48
C ALA A 258 -17.17 -33.40 -5.82
N GLY A 259 -18.30 -32.75 -5.55
CA GLY A 259 -19.63 -33.27 -5.89
C GLY A 259 -19.86 -33.40 -7.39
N VAL A 260 -19.45 -32.40 -8.19
CA VAL A 260 -19.56 -32.45 -9.65
C VAL A 260 -18.68 -33.55 -10.25
N VAL A 261 -17.43 -33.68 -9.79
CA VAL A 261 -16.52 -34.74 -10.24
C VAL A 261 -17.06 -36.14 -9.88
N GLY A 262 -17.56 -36.31 -8.66
CA GLY A 262 -18.17 -37.56 -8.22
C GLY A 262 -19.40 -37.96 -9.05
N LEU A 263 -20.26 -36.98 -9.40
CA LEU A 263 -21.43 -37.21 -10.25
C LEU A 263 -21.03 -37.67 -11.65
N VAL A 264 -20.04 -37.02 -12.26
CA VAL A 264 -19.56 -37.37 -13.61
C VAL A 264 -18.99 -38.80 -13.63
N LEU A 265 -18.18 -39.17 -12.62
CA LEU A 265 -17.63 -40.51 -12.50
C LEU A 265 -18.71 -41.58 -12.28
N ALA A 266 -19.73 -41.28 -11.47
CA ALA A 266 -20.85 -42.19 -11.25
C ALA A 266 -21.68 -42.44 -12.53
N LEU A 267 -21.90 -41.42 -13.35
CA LEU A 267 -22.58 -41.55 -14.64
C LEU A 267 -21.76 -42.41 -15.62
N MET A 268 -20.44 -42.22 -15.67
CA MET A 268 -19.53 -43.04 -16.48
C MET A 268 -19.52 -44.51 -16.03
N SER A 269 -19.46 -44.78 -14.72
CA SER A 269 -19.55 -46.16 -14.18
C SER A 269 -20.87 -46.84 -14.50
N LYS A 270 -21.99 -46.09 -14.47
CA LYS A 270 -23.31 -46.66 -14.77
C LYS A 270 -23.48 -46.99 -16.26
N ALA A 271 -22.92 -46.15 -17.15
CA ALA A 271 -22.92 -46.39 -18.59
C ALA A 271 -22.02 -47.57 -18.99
N SER A 272 -20.90 -47.77 -18.29
CA SER A 272 -19.99 -48.91 -18.50
C SER A 272 -20.65 -50.26 -18.18
N LYS A 273 -21.53 -50.31 -17.17
CA LYS A 273 -22.16 -51.56 -16.71
C LYS A 273 -23.30 -52.06 -17.60
N SER A 274 -23.79 -51.25 -18.55
CA SER A 274 -24.92 -51.63 -19.42
C SER A 274 -24.51 -52.37 -20.71
N LYS A 275 -23.22 -52.69 -20.88
CA LYS A 275 -22.69 -53.37 -22.08
C LYS A 275 -22.21 -54.82 -21.86
N ASN A 276 -22.51 -55.43 -20.70
CA ASN A 276 -22.38 -56.87 -20.45
C ASN A 276 -23.73 -57.49 -20.17
#